data_AF-A0A820QW52-F1
#
_entry.id   AF-A0A820QW52-F1
#
_cell.length_a   1.000
_cell.length_b   1.000
_cell.length_c   1.000
_cell.angle_alpha   90.00
_cell.angle_beta   90.00
_cell.angle_gamma   90.00
#
_symmetry.space_group_name_H-M   'P 1'
#
loop_
_entity.id
_entity.type
_entity.pdbx_description
1 polymer ?
#
loop_
_entity_poly.entity_id
_entity_poly.type
_entity_poly.pdbx_seq_one_letter_code
_entity_poly.pdbx_strand_id
1 'polypeptide(L)'
;LQDILSDREAIANLMEAQLDEGSSPWGIKVERVEITDVRLPQSMQRSMAAEAEASREARAKVIAAEGEQKASRQLKEAADVIAQSPIALQLRYLQTLTQISAEKNSTIVFPIP
;
A
#
# COMPACT_ATOMS: atom_id res chain seq x y z
N LEU A 1 6.93 10.27 1.72
CA LEU A 1 6.01 10.95 2.68
C LEU A 1 6.57 10.93 4.08
N GLN A 2 7.05 9.78 4.56
CA GLN A 2 7.78 9.67 5.82
C GLN A 2 9.03 10.58 5.81
N ASP A 3 9.77 10.60 4.70
CA ASP A 3 11.00 11.40 4.56
C ASP A 3 10.78 12.91 4.80
N ILE A 4 9.76 13.53 4.20
CA ILE A 4 9.48 14.97 4.37
C ILE A 4 9.10 15.33 5.81
N LEU A 5 8.37 14.44 6.50
CA LEU A 5 7.98 14.64 7.90
C LEU A 5 9.19 14.46 8.83
N SER A 6 10.01 13.45 8.57
CA SER A 6 11.26 13.19 9.30
C SER A 6 12.27 14.32 9.13
N ASP A 7 12.36 14.90 7.93
CA ASP A 7 13.25 16.02 7.65
C ASP A 7 12.85 17.29 8.42
N ARG A 8 11.54 17.55 8.60
CA ARG A 8 11.07 18.74 9.34
C ARG A 8 11.49 18.70 10.81
N GLU A 9 11.34 17.58 11.49
CA GLU A 9 11.74 17.43 12.89
C GLU A 9 13.26 17.51 13.04
N ALA A 10 14.02 16.86 12.15
CA ALA A 10 15.47 16.91 12.17
C ALA A 10 16.02 18.33 11.98
N ILE A 11 15.45 19.10 11.03
CA ILE A 11 15.85 20.49 10.78
C ILE A 11 15.48 21.39 11.96
N ALA A 12 14.30 21.21 12.55
CA ALA A 12 13.86 22.01 13.69
C ALA A 12 14.79 21.83 14.89
N ASN A 13 15.17 20.59 15.22
CA ASN A 13 16.11 20.28 16.30
C ASN A 13 17.51 20.87 16.05
N LEU A 14 17.98 20.83 14.80
CA LEU A 14 19.25 21.43 14.42
C LEU A 14 19.24 22.96 14.56
N MET A 15 18.13 23.61 14.16
CA MET A 15 17.95 25.05 14.34
C MET A 15 17.85 25.44 15.81
N GLU A 16 17.16 24.67 16.64
CA GLU A 16 17.06 24.89 18.08
C GLU A 16 18.45 24.90 18.73
N ALA A 17 19.27 23.89 18.45
CA ALA A 17 20.62 23.81 18.99
C ALA A 17 21.49 25.00 18.57
N GLN A 18 21.46 25.40 17.30
CA GLN A 18 22.24 26.54 16.81
C GLN A 18 21.76 27.89 17.38
N LEU A 19 20.46 28.08 17.51
CA LEU A 19 19.90 29.32 18.04
C LEU A 19 20.15 29.45 19.54
N ASP A 20 20.05 28.37 20.32
CA ASP A 20 20.33 28.37 21.77
C ASP A 20 21.81 28.63 22.06
N GLU A 21 22.72 28.06 21.26
CA GLU A 21 24.15 28.34 21.34
C GLU A 21 24.45 29.83 21.05
N GLY A 22 23.82 30.38 20.00
CA GLY A 22 23.99 31.78 19.60
C GLY A 22 23.35 32.79 20.55
N SER A 23 22.27 32.42 21.24
CA SER A 23 21.51 33.31 22.14
C SER A 23 21.97 33.26 23.59
N SER A 24 22.71 32.22 23.98
CA SER A 24 23.29 32.04 25.31
C SER A 24 24.11 33.24 25.81
N PRO A 25 24.97 33.92 25.00
CA PRO A 25 25.72 35.10 25.45
C PRO A 25 24.85 36.31 25.79
N TRP A 26 23.60 36.34 25.31
CA TRP A 26 22.63 37.40 25.61
C TRP A 26 21.68 37.02 26.75
N GLY A 27 21.85 35.84 27.36
CA GLY A 27 20.99 35.37 28.45
C GLY A 27 19.58 34.98 28.00
N ILE A 28 19.40 34.72 26.70
CA ILE A 28 18.12 34.31 26.12
C ILE A 28 18.16 32.79 25.93
N LYS A 29 17.18 32.09 26.51
CA LYS A 29 16.99 30.64 26.34
C LYS A 29 15.95 30.38 25.26
N VAL A 30 16.27 29.54 24.29
CA VAL A 30 15.31 29.11 23.25
C VAL A 30 14.55 27.88 23.77
N GLU A 31 13.22 27.96 23.87
CA GLU A 31 12.39 26.84 24.38
C GLU A 31 11.84 25.92 23.29
N ARG A 32 11.57 26.45 22.09
CA ARG A 32 11.07 25.67 20.96
C ARG A 32 11.28 26.41 19.65
N VAL A 33 11.73 25.68 18.62
CA VAL A 33 11.74 26.16 17.24
C VAL A 33 10.72 25.37 16.43
N GLU A 34 9.87 26.07 15.69
CA GLU A 34 8.87 25.45 14.82
C GLU A 34 8.94 26.02 13.40
N ILE A 35 9.03 25.12 12.42
CA ILE A 35 9.07 25.49 11.00
C ILE A 35 7.62 25.70 10.53
N THR A 36 7.21 26.94 10.30
CA THR A 36 5.83 27.26 9.87
C THR A 36 5.59 26.95 8.40
N ASP A 37 6.32 27.60 7.48
CA ASP A 37 6.09 27.48 6.03
C ASP A 37 7.39 27.12 5.29
N VAL A 38 7.36 25.99 4.56
CA VAL A 38 8.42 25.62 3.61
C VAL A 38 7.86 25.72 2.20
N ARG A 39 8.39 26.65 1.40
CA ARG A 39 7.99 26.83 0.01
C ARG A 39 9.02 26.20 -0.91
N LEU A 40 8.65 25.09 -1.55
CA LEU A 40 9.46 24.47 -2.58
C LEU A 40 9.27 25.21 -3.92
N PRO A 41 10.33 25.40 -4.73
CA PRO A 41 10.20 25.89 -6.08
C PRO A 41 9.28 24.99 -6.91
N GLN A 42 8.43 25.58 -7.76
CA GLN A 42 7.42 24.86 -8.53
C GLN A 42 8.02 23.77 -9.45
N SER A 43 9.23 23.98 -9.96
CA SER A 43 9.97 23.00 -10.77
C SER A 43 10.36 21.75 -9.98
N MET A 44 10.83 21.92 -8.74
CA MET A 44 11.21 20.83 -7.85
C MET A 44 9.97 20.05 -7.38
N GLN A 45 8.89 20.76 -7.02
CA GLN A 45 7.64 20.12 -6.60
C GLN A 45 7.07 19.19 -7.67
N ARG A 46 7.10 19.61 -8.95
CA ARG A 46 6.66 18.78 -10.07
C ARG A 46 7.54 17.54 -10.26
N SER A 47 8.86 17.71 -10.18
CA SER A 47 9.82 16.61 -10.36
C SER A 47 9.67 15.57 -9.24
N MET A 48 9.58 16.03 -7.99
CA MET A 48 9.38 15.18 -6.82
C MET A 48 8.03 14.46 -6.86
N ALA A 49 6.96 15.12 -7.32
CA ALA A 49 5.65 14.48 -7.49
C ALA A 49 5.70 13.38 -8.57
N ALA A 50 6.34 13.64 -9.70
CA ALA A 50 6.49 12.66 -10.78
C ALA A 50 7.32 11.44 -10.34
N GLU A 51 8.42 11.66 -9.62
CA GLU A 51 9.25 10.60 -9.06
C GLU A 51 8.49 9.76 -8.02
N ALA A 52 7.78 10.42 -7.11
CA ALA A 52 6.98 9.75 -6.09
C ALA A 52 5.85 8.91 -6.71
N GLU A 53 5.20 9.41 -7.76
CA GLU A 53 4.17 8.68 -8.50
C GLU A 53 4.76 7.45 -9.21
N ALA A 54 5.86 7.60 -9.93
CA ALA A 54 6.54 6.50 -10.61
C ALA A 54 6.99 5.39 -9.63
N SER A 55 7.57 5.78 -8.50
CA SER A 55 7.98 4.85 -7.44
C SER A 55 6.77 4.12 -6.83
N ARG A 56 5.66 4.84 -6.62
CA ARG A 56 4.42 4.25 -6.11
C ARG A 56 3.81 3.27 -7.11
N GLU A 57 3.76 3.62 -8.39
CA GLU A 57 3.22 2.76 -9.43
C GLU A 57 4.08 1.50 -9.63
N ALA A 58 5.40 1.64 -9.61
CA ALA A 58 6.32 0.51 -9.67
C ALA A 58 6.11 -0.45 -8.49
N ARG A 59 6.02 0.07 -7.26
CA ARG A 59 5.73 -0.74 -6.07
C ARG A 59 4.36 -1.42 -6.17
N ALA A 60 3.35 -0.72 -6.65
CA ALA A 60 2.01 -1.29 -6.83
C ALA A 60 2.03 -2.48 -7.82
N LYS A 61 2.78 -2.37 -8.93
CA LYS A 61 2.94 -3.46 -9.91
C LYS A 61 3.62 -4.68 -9.30
N VAL A 62 4.68 -4.49 -8.49
CA VAL A 62 5.35 -5.60 -7.81
C VAL A 62 4.40 -6.32 -6.87
N ILE A 63 3.67 -5.57 -6.02
CA ILE A 63 2.70 -6.14 -5.08
C ILE A 63 1.60 -6.90 -5.81
N ALA A 64 1.10 -6.37 -6.93
CA ALA A 64 0.09 -7.03 -7.74
C ALA A 64 0.61 -8.36 -8.31
N ALA A 65 1.83 -8.37 -8.88
CA ALA A 65 2.44 -9.58 -9.43
C ALA A 65 2.72 -10.64 -8.35
N GLU A 66 3.20 -10.23 -7.17
CA GLU A 66 3.39 -11.13 -6.03
C GLU A 66 2.06 -11.70 -5.52
N GLY A 67 1.02 -10.86 -5.45
CA GLY A 67 -0.33 -11.26 -5.09
C GLY A 67 -0.90 -12.28 -6.07
N GLU A 68 -0.74 -12.05 -7.37
CA GLU A 68 -1.16 -12.96 -8.43
C GLU A 68 -0.42 -14.30 -8.34
N GLN A 69 0.92 -14.27 -8.18
CA GLN A 69 1.70 -15.49 -8.04
C GLN A 69 1.27 -16.31 -6.82
N LYS A 70 1.02 -15.66 -5.68
CA LYS A 70 0.55 -16.33 -4.46
C LYS A 70 -0.83 -16.94 -4.66
N ALA A 71 -1.74 -16.20 -5.31
CA ALA A 71 -3.08 -16.70 -5.63
C ALA A 71 -3.00 -17.92 -6.58
N SER A 72 -2.20 -17.86 -7.65
CA SER A 72 -2.02 -18.98 -8.57
C SER A 72 -1.47 -20.23 -7.88
N ARG A 73 -0.51 -20.09 -6.96
CA ARG A 73 0.02 -21.22 -6.19
C ARG A 73 -1.07 -21.86 -5.31
N GLN A 74 -1.82 -21.04 -4.58
CA GLN A 74 -2.91 -21.53 -3.74
C GLN A 74 -4.01 -22.22 -4.55
N LEU A 75 -4.36 -21.67 -5.73
CA LEU A 75 -5.31 -22.30 -6.64
C LEU A 75 -4.82 -23.64 -7.18
N LYS A 76 -3.52 -23.74 -7.52
CA LYS A 76 -2.91 -25.00 -7.93
C LYS A 76 -2.98 -26.03 -6.80
N GLU A 77 -2.57 -25.67 -5.59
CA GLU A 77 -2.65 -26.56 -4.42
C GLU A 77 -4.08 -27.05 -4.19
N ALA A 78 -5.07 -26.15 -4.26
CA ALA A 78 -6.47 -26.52 -4.15
C ALA A 78 -6.91 -27.48 -5.26
N ALA A 79 -6.46 -27.26 -6.51
CA ALA A 79 -6.75 -28.15 -7.62
C ALA A 79 -6.10 -29.54 -7.43
N ASP A 80 -4.85 -29.60 -6.97
CA ASP A 80 -4.14 -30.85 -6.70
C ASP A 80 -4.83 -31.65 -5.59
N VAL A 81 -5.30 -30.98 -4.53
CA VAL A 81 -6.08 -31.62 -3.45
C VAL A 81 -7.42 -32.16 -3.98
N ILE A 82 -8.09 -31.42 -4.88
CA ILE A 82 -9.34 -31.86 -5.48
C ILE A 82 -9.14 -33.04 -6.42
N ALA A 83 -8.03 -33.06 -7.17
CA ALA A 83 -7.69 -34.18 -8.05
C ALA A 83 -7.49 -35.51 -7.29
N GLN A 84 -7.07 -35.44 -6.01
CA GLN A 84 -6.93 -36.64 -5.16
C GLN A 84 -8.27 -37.30 -4.83
N SER A 85 -9.40 -36.58 -4.90
CA SER A 85 -10.72 -37.12 -4.61
C SER A 85 -11.73 -36.68 -5.67
N PRO A 86 -12.12 -37.56 -6.61
CA PRO A 86 -13.08 -37.23 -7.67
C PRO A 86 -14.43 -36.70 -7.15
N ILE A 87 -14.85 -37.11 -5.95
CA ILE A 87 -16.07 -36.63 -5.28
C ILE A 87 -15.97 -35.16 -4.88
N ALA A 88 -14.76 -34.61 -4.67
CA ALA A 88 -14.58 -33.21 -4.28
C ALA A 88 -15.09 -32.22 -5.34
N LEU A 89 -14.91 -32.54 -6.64
CA LEU A 89 -15.50 -31.74 -7.73
C LEU A 89 -17.03 -31.77 -7.69
N GLN A 90 -17.62 -32.93 -7.40
CA GLN A 90 -19.07 -33.08 -7.32
C GLN A 90 -19.66 -32.34 -6.11
N LEU A 91 -18.97 -32.34 -4.96
CA LEU A 91 -19.36 -31.52 -3.80
C LEU A 91 -19.25 -30.03 -4.11
N ARG A 92 -18.16 -29.59 -4.76
CA ARG A 92 -18.01 -28.19 -5.19
C ARG A 92 -19.13 -27.79 -6.16
N TYR A 93 -19.48 -28.67 -7.11
CA TYR A 93 -20.59 -28.49 -8.03
C TYR A 93 -21.91 -28.27 -7.30
N LEU A 94 -22.24 -29.13 -6.32
CA LEU A 94 -23.46 -28.98 -5.51
C LEU A 94 -23.46 -27.68 -4.70
N GLN A 95 -22.31 -27.27 -4.13
CA GLN A 95 -22.19 -25.98 -3.45
C GLN A 95 -22.46 -24.80 -4.38
N THR A 96 -21.88 -24.81 -5.59
CA THR A 96 -22.15 -23.77 -6.60
C THR A 96 -23.63 -23.70 -6.97
N LEU A 97 -24.32 -24.84 -7.08
CA LEU A 97 -25.77 -24.87 -7.31
C LEU A 97 -26.56 -24.23 -6.16
N THR A 98 -26.20 -24.52 -4.91
CA THR A 98 -26.86 -23.89 -3.75
C THR A 98 -26.65 -22.37 -3.72
N GLN A 99 -25.46 -21.89 -4.10
CA GLN A 99 -25.15 -20.47 -4.14
C GLN A 99 -25.93 -19.75 -5.25
N ILE A 100 -26.01 -20.32 -6.45
CA ILE A 100 -26.80 -19.77 -7.57
C ILE A 100 -28.30 -19.79 -7.25
N SER A 101 -28.79 -20.87 -6.61
CA SER A 101 -30.20 -20.98 -6.20
C SER A 101 -30.60 -19.94 -5.15
N ALA A 102 -29.66 -19.48 -4.32
CA ALA A 102 -29.92 -18.43 -3.33
C ALA A 102 -30.19 -17.06 -3.99
N GLU A 103 -29.66 -16.81 -5.19
CA GLU A 103 -29.83 -15.55 -5.93
C GLU A 103 -31.15 -15.45 -6.73
N LYS A 104 -32.05 -16.44 -6.62
CA LYS A 104 -33.40 -16.45 -7.26
C LYS A 104 -33.41 -16.27 -8.79
N ASN A 105 -32.40 -16.76 -9.51
CA ASN A 105 -32.40 -16.73 -10.98
C ASN A 105 -33.14 -17.95 -11.57
N SER A 106 -34.17 -17.72 -12.42
CA SER A 106 -35.02 -18.78 -13.00
C SER A 106 -34.45 -19.45 -14.26
N THR A 107 -33.33 -18.94 -14.80
CA THR A 107 -32.65 -19.51 -15.97
C THR A 107 -31.15 -19.60 -15.69
N ILE A 108 -30.64 -20.82 -15.65
CA ILE A 108 -29.22 -21.13 -15.43
C ILE A 108 -28.67 -21.64 -16.76
N VAL A 109 -27.82 -20.86 -17.43
CA VAL A 109 -27.13 -21.30 -18.65
C VAL A 109 -25.88 -22.08 -18.24
N PHE A 110 -25.82 -23.35 -18.64
CA PHE A 110 -24.83 -24.31 -18.15
C PHE A 110 -23.94 -24.81 -19.28
N PRO A 111 -22.65 -24.43 -19.34
CA PRO A 111 -21.69 -25.08 -20.21
C PRO A 111 -21.21 -26.36 -19.52
N ILE A 112 -21.68 -27.52 -20.00
CA ILE A 112 -21.09 -28.83 -19.66
C ILE A 112 -19.89 -29.03 -20.59
N PRO A 113 -18.69 -29.41 -20.09
CA PRO A 113 -17.60 -29.88 -20.93
C PRO A 113 -17.85 -31.29 -21.49
#